data_AF-A0A8S3ET71-F1
#
_entry.id   AF-A0A8S3ET71-F1
#
_cell.length_a   1.000
_cell.length_b   1.000
_cell.length_c   1.000
_cell.angle_alpha   90.00
_cell.angle_beta   90.00
_cell.angle_gamma   90.00
#
_symmetry.space_group_name_H-M   'P 1'
#
loop_
_entity.id
_entity.type
_entity.pdbx_description
1 polymer ?
#
loop_
_entity_poly.entity_id
_entity_poly.type
_entity_poly.pdbx_seq_one_letter_code
_entity_poly.pdbx_strand_id
1 'polypeptide(L)' 'MPENYRNNNITSTSAIDMLMKFGDVESAERVFRSIKAKDIITYGAM' A
#
# COMPACT_ATOMS: atom_id res chain seq x y z
N MET A 1 1.16 17.04 -16.57
CA MET A 1 0.53 15.74 -16.27
C MET A 1 1.09 15.26 -14.93
N PRO A 2 0.29 14.95 -13.89
CA PRO A 2 0.87 14.58 -12.61
C PRO A 2 1.24 13.09 -12.64
N GLU A 3 2.47 12.80 -13.06
CA GLU A 3 3.07 11.46 -13.13
C GLU A 3 3.37 10.86 -11.73
N ASN A 4 3.18 11.65 -10.67
CA ASN A 4 3.70 11.35 -9.33
C ASN A 4 2.77 10.51 -8.44
N TYR A 5 1.50 10.30 -8.82
CA TYR A 5 0.55 9.59 -7.97
C TYR A 5 0.70 8.06 -8.01
N ARG A 6 1.03 7.50 -9.18
CA ARG A 6 1.13 6.03 -9.34
C ARG A 6 2.34 5.44 -8.61
N ASN A 7 3.45 6.16 -8.59
CA ASN A 7 4.68 5.65 -7.97
C ASN A 7 4.55 5.50 -6.45
N ASN A 8 3.85 6.42 -5.79
CA ASN A 8 3.63 6.38 -4.34
C ASN A 8 2.75 5.18 -3.92
N ASN A 9 1.73 4.85 -4.71
CA ASN A 9 0.88 3.69 -4.46
C ASN A 9 1.65 2.38 -4.58
N ILE A 10 2.52 2.24 -5.59
CA ILE A 10 3.32 1.02 -5.78
C ILE A 10 4.23 0.80 -4.58
N THR A 11 4.98 1.81 -4.15
CA THR A 11 5.86 1.71 -2.97
C THR A 11 5.09 1.36 -1.70
N SER A 12 3.93 2.00 -1.48
CA SER A 12 3.09 1.73 -0.32
C SER A 12 2.50 0.31 -0.37
N THR A 13 2.11 -0.16 -1.56
CA THR A 13 1.58 -1.51 -1.79
C THR A 13 2.64 -2.58 -1.55
N SER A 14 3.88 -2.37 -1.99
CA SER A 14 4.99 -3.28 -1.70
C SER A 14 5.32 -3.34 -0.20
N ALA A 15 5.20 -2.21 0.51
CA ALA A 15 5.36 -2.18 1.96
C ALA A 15 4.26 -2.98 2.68
N ILE A 16 3.00 -2.85 2.25
CA ILE A 16 1.87 -3.62 2.78
C ILE A 16 2.11 -5.13 2.59
N ASP A 17 2.42 -5.57 1.36
CA ASP A 17 2.69 -6.99 1.06
C ASP A 17 3.82 -7.57 1.93
N MET A 18 4.90 -6.81 2.12
CA MET A 18 6.00 -7.21 2.99
C MET A 18 5.55 -7.34 4.46
N LEU A 19 4.85 -6.34 4.99
CA LEU A 19 4.38 -6.32 6.38
C LEU A 19 3.41 -7.48 6.65
N MET A 20 2.49 -7.76 5.72
CA MET A 20 1.58 -8.91 5.79
C MET A 20 2.34 -10.25 5.80
N LYS A 21 3.38 -10.40 4.96
CA LYS A 21 4.22 -11.62 4.94
C LYS A 21 5.00 -11.83 6.24
N PHE A 22 5.36 -10.76 6.95
CA PHE A 22 6.00 -10.85 8.27
C PHE A 22 5.00 -10.94 9.43
N GLY A 23 3.69 -10.90 9.15
CA GLY A 23 2.63 -10.96 10.15
C GLY A 23 2.40 -9.65 10.91
N ASP A 24 3.02 -8.55 10.50
CA ASP A 24 2.78 -7.22 11.08
C ASP A 24 1.58 -6.55 10.40
N VAL A 25 0.40 -7.09 10.69
CA VAL A 25 -0.88 -6.66 10.11
C VAL A 25 -1.23 -5.23 10.53
N GLU A 26 -0.89 -4.83 11.76
CA GLU A 26 -1.22 -3.49 12.27
C GLU A 26 -0.47 -2.40 11.49
N SER A 27 0.83 -2.60 11.24
CA SER A 27 1.62 -1.68 10.43
C SER A 27 1.14 -1.66 8.98
N ALA A 28 0.80 -2.83 8.41
CA ALA A 28 0.25 -2.94 7.06
C ALA A 28 -1.05 -2.10 6.93
N GLU A 29 -1.95 -2.24 7.90
CA GLU A 29 -3.21 -1.51 7.94
C GLU A 29 -3.01 0.01 8.06
N ARG A 30 -2.04 0.45 8.88
CA ARG A 30 -1.68 1.88 8.99
C ARG A 30 -1.20 2.46 7.66
N VAL A 31 -0.34 1.74 6.95
CA VAL A 31 0.15 2.15 5.61
C VAL A 31 -1.01 2.17 4.62
N PHE A 32 -1.82 1.11 4.57
CA PHE A 32 -3.01 1.04 3.71
C PHE A 32 -3.97 2.22 3.93
N ARG A 33 -4.25 2.57 5.20
CA ARG A 33 -5.12 3.71 5.54
C ARG A 33 -4.52 5.06 5.09
N SER A 34 -3.20 5.21 5.07
CA SER A 34 -2.52 6.43 4.61
C SER A 34 -2.64 6.70 3.10
N ILE A 35 -2.91 5.66 2.29
CA ILE A 35 -3.08 5.78 0.84
C ILE A 35 -4.40 6.48 0.52
N LYS A 36 -4.32 7.69 -0.04
CA LYS A 36 -5.50 8.54 -0.35
C LYS A 36 -6.38 7.97 -1.46
N ALA A 37 -5.79 7.44 -2.53
CA ALA A 37 -6.49 6.85 -3.66
C ALA A 37 -6.01 5.42 -3.84
N LYS A 38 -6.79 4.46 -3.36
CA LYS A 38 -6.46 3.03 -3.42
C LYS A 38 -6.88 2.47 -4.77
N ASP A 39 -6.02 1.66 -5.37
CA ASP A 39 -6.32 0.91 -6.58
C ASP A 39 -6.49 -0.59 -6.28
N ILE A 40 -6.89 -1.36 -7.28
CA ILE A 40 -7.13 -2.80 -7.15
C ILE A 40 -5.91 -3.57 -6.63
N ILE A 41 -4.69 -3.09 -6.91
CA ILE A 41 -3.45 -3.71 -6.45
C ILE A 41 -3.27 -3.45 -4.96
N THR A 42 -3.52 -2.21 -4.53
CA THR A 42 -3.47 -1.81 -3.11
C THR A 42 -4.44 -2.63 -2.25
N TYR A 43 -5.67 -2.87 -2.75
CA TYR A 43 -6.65 -3.71 -2.05
C TYR A 43 -6.26 -5.20 -2.01
N GLY A 44 -5.58 -5.70 -3.04
CA GLY A 44 -5.17 -7.11 -3.10
C GLY A 44 -3.91 -7.44 -2.28
N ALA A 45 -3.18 -6.42 -1.81
CA ALA A 45 -2.00 -6.61 -0.96
C ALA A 45 -2.34 -6.73 0.54
N MET A 46 -3.53 -6.29 0.95
CA MET A 46 -4.10 -6.54 2.29
C MET A 46 -4.74 -7.92 2.33
#